data_AF-A0A8I0GVA9-F1
#
_entry.id   AF-A0A8I0GVA9-F1
#
_cell.length_a   1.000
_cell.length_b   1.000
_cell.length_c   1.000
_cell.angle_alpha   90.00
_cell.angle_beta   90.00
_cell.angle_gamma   90.00
#
_symmetry.space_group_name_H-M   'P 1'
#
loop_
_entity.id
_entity.type
_entity.pdbx_description
1 polymer ?
#
loop_
_entity_poly.entity_id
_entity_poly.type
_entity_poly.pdbx_seq_one_letter_code
_entity_poly.pdbx_strand_id
1 'polypeptide(L)'
;RAELRAAMAEAREAHREAMQAHRDALREQGEAMRYAAEARREAFAEAARARDEAFVERAGAMRAMPRHIEAALASARSSIAGAKGMADADRAAALAAIDRALSELRNAPMHGPTLQ
;
A
#
# COMPACT_ATOMS: atom_id res chain seq x y z
N ARG A 1 21.70 17.33 -69.96
CA ARG A 1 22.70 16.61 -69.10
C ARG A 1 22.98 17.34 -67.77
N ALA A 2 22.99 18.68 -67.75
CA ALA A 2 23.13 19.47 -66.52
C ALA A 2 21.88 19.41 -65.62
N GLU A 3 20.68 19.56 -66.20
CA GLU A 3 19.39 19.46 -65.48
C GLU A 3 19.19 18.11 -64.79
N LEU A 4 19.51 17.00 -65.46
CA LEU A 4 19.45 15.66 -64.86
C LEU A 4 20.40 15.52 -63.64
N ARG A 5 21.55 16.20 -63.65
CA ARG A 5 22.48 16.20 -62.52
C ARG A 5 21.99 17.07 -61.37
N ALA A 6 21.37 18.21 -61.67
CA ALA A 6 20.74 19.07 -60.67
C ALA A 6 19.57 18.35 -59.96
N ALA A 7 18.67 17.73 -60.73
CA ALA A 7 17.56 16.94 -60.18
C ALA A 7 18.05 15.75 -59.33
N MET A 8 19.14 15.07 -59.73
CA MET A 8 19.75 14.03 -58.91
C MET A 8 20.43 14.56 -57.64
N ALA A 9 20.93 15.80 -57.65
CA ALA A 9 21.52 16.42 -56.45
C ALA A 9 20.43 16.79 -55.45
N GLU A 10 19.36 17.45 -55.90
CA GLU A 10 18.18 17.79 -55.09
C GLU A 10 17.52 16.53 -54.51
N ALA A 11 17.33 15.48 -55.31
CA ALA A 11 16.75 14.22 -54.83
C ALA A 11 17.62 13.56 -53.73
N ARG A 12 18.95 13.71 -53.80
CA ARG A 12 19.87 13.18 -52.78
C ARG A 12 19.89 14.03 -51.51
N GLU A 13 19.69 15.34 -51.63
CA GLU A 13 19.57 16.23 -50.48
C GLU A 13 18.25 15.99 -49.76
N ALA A 14 17.13 15.96 -50.50
CA ALA A 14 15.82 15.61 -49.94
C ALA A 14 15.82 14.22 -49.27
N HIS A 15 16.49 13.23 -49.86
CA HIS A 15 16.64 11.91 -49.23
C HIS A 15 17.47 11.98 -47.94
N ARG A 16 18.55 12.77 -47.90
CA ARG A 16 19.37 12.96 -46.69
C ARG A 16 18.57 13.64 -45.58
N GLU A 17 17.84 14.70 -45.91
CA GLU A 17 16.96 15.40 -44.95
C GLU A 17 15.87 14.48 -44.42
N ALA A 18 15.21 13.71 -45.28
CA ALA A 18 14.20 12.74 -44.87
C ALA A 18 14.77 11.66 -43.93
N MET A 19 15.99 11.17 -44.21
CA MET A 19 16.66 10.20 -43.34
C MET A 19 17.11 10.81 -42.00
N GLN A 20 17.47 12.10 -41.96
CA GLN A 20 17.78 12.81 -40.72
C GLN A 20 16.51 13.00 -39.88
N ALA A 21 15.45 13.54 -40.47
CA ALA A 21 14.16 13.70 -39.80
C ALA A 21 13.61 12.37 -39.25
N HIS A 22 13.76 11.28 -40.01
CA HIS A 22 13.36 9.95 -39.55
C HIS A 22 14.18 9.48 -38.33
N ARG A 23 15.49 9.73 -38.32
CA ARG A 23 16.35 9.39 -37.17
C ARG A 23 16.00 10.20 -35.94
N ASP A 24 15.76 11.49 -36.11
CA ASP A 24 15.39 12.39 -35.01
C ASP A 24 14.04 11.98 -34.42
N ALA A 25 13.05 11.68 -35.25
CA ALA A 25 11.75 11.18 -34.80
C ALA A 25 11.85 9.85 -34.02
N LEU A 26 12.69 8.91 -34.48
CA LEU A 26 12.94 7.66 -33.76
C LEU A 26 13.63 7.90 -32.40
N ARG A 27 14.54 8.87 -32.35
CA ARG A 27 15.22 9.24 -31.12
C ARG A 27 14.25 9.86 -30.12
N GLU A 28 13.45 10.83 -30.55
CA GLU A 28 12.43 11.48 -29.72
C GLU A 28 11.41 10.46 -29.21
N GLN A 29 10.95 9.54 -30.07
CA GLN A 29 10.08 8.45 -29.65
C GLN A 29 10.74 7.55 -28.59
N GLY A 30 12.02 7.23 -28.77
CA GLY A 30 12.79 6.45 -27.81
C GLY A 30 12.93 7.15 -26.45
N GLU A 31 13.20 8.46 -26.46
CA GLU A 31 13.30 9.28 -25.25
C GLU A 31 11.94 9.39 -24.54
N ALA A 32 10.85 9.62 -25.27
CA ALA A 32 9.50 9.63 -24.73
C ALA A 32 9.11 8.29 -24.10
N MET A 33 9.44 7.16 -24.74
CA MET A 33 9.18 5.83 -24.17
C MET A 33 9.99 5.57 -22.90
N ARG A 34 11.25 6.02 -22.84
CA ARG A 34 12.07 5.89 -21.62
C ARG A 34 11.48 6.68 -20.47
N TYR A 35 11.12 7.94 -20.72
CA TYR A 35 10.50 8.80 -19.72
C TYR A 35 9.18 8.21 -19.20
N ALA A 36 8.32 7.72 -20.10
CA ALA A 36 7.08 7.07 -19.72
C ALA A 36 7.30 5.78 -18.92
N ALA A 37 8.34 5.00 -19.24
CA ALA A 37 8.70 3.80 -18.50
C ALA A 37 9.26 4.12 -17.12
N GLU A 38 10.06 5.17 -16.98
CA GLU A 38 10.57 5.67 -15.69
C GLU A 38 9.43 6.18 -14.81
N ALA A 39 8.56 7.03 -15.34
CA ALA A 39 7.38 7.52 -14.62
C ALA A 39 6.48 6.39 -14.13
N ARG A 40 6.27 5.34 -14.95
CA ARG A 40 5.53 4.15 -14.52
C ARG A 40 6.24 3.42 -13.39
N ARG A 41 7.56 3.20 -13.49
CA ARG A 41 8.33 2.52 -12.43
C ARG A 41 8.25 3.29 -11.11
N GLU A 42 8.39 4.61 -11.16
CA GLU A 42 8.29 5.47 -9.98
C GLU A 42 6.90 5.39 -9.35
N ALA A 43 5.84 5.50 -10.16
CA ALA A 43 4.46 5.39 -9.68
C ALA A 43 4.18 4.01 -9.02
N PHE A 44 4.67 2.92 -9.61
CA PHE A 44 4.54 1.60 -9.01
C PHE A 44 5.35 1.47 -7.71
N ALA A 45 6.55 2.04 -7.64
CA ALA A 45 7.37 2.02 -6.44
C ALA A 45 6.77 2.87 -5.31
N GLU A 46 6.10 3.97 -5.63
CA GLU A 46 5.37 4.79 -4.68
C GLU A 46 4.11 4.06 -4.17
N ALA A 47 3.33 3.47 -5.08
CA ALA A 47 2.16 2.68 -4.70
C ALA A 47 2.53 1.47 -3.82
N ALA A 48 3.65 0.81 -4.11
CA ALA A 48 4.16 -0.29 -3.30
C ALA A 48 4.54 0.19 -1.89
N ARG A 49 5.24 1.32 -1.78
CA ARG A 49 5.60 1.92 -0.47
C ARG A 49 4.37 2.31 0.34
N ALA A 50 3.39 2.96 -0.27
CA ALA A 50 2.14 3.33 0.39
C ALA A 50 1.36 2.10 0.87
N ARG A 51 1.35 1.03 0.05
CA ARG A 51 0.76 -0.25 0.45
C ARG A 51 1.49 -0.82 1.67
N ASP A 52 2.82 -0.92 1.62
CA ASP A 52 3.61 -1.49 2.72
C ASP A 52 3.43 -0.70 4.02
N GLU A 53 3.40 0.63 3.95
CA GLU A 53 3.12 1.50 5.10
C GLU A 53 1.74 1.22 5.70
N ALA A 54 0.69 1.18 4.87
CA ALA A 54 -0.65 0.84 5.33
C ALA A 54 -0.72 -0.57 5.95
N PHE A 55 0.05 -1.54 5.44
CA PHE A 55 0.14 -2.87 6.03
C PHE A 55 0.84 -2.85 7.40
N VAL A 56 1.92 -2.09 7.53
CA VAL A 56 2.65 -1.93 8.81
C VAL A 56 1.77 -1.26 9.85
N GLU A 57 1.07 -0.18 9.49
CA GLU A 57 0.13 0.50 10.38
C GLU A 57 -0.99 -0.44 10.83
N ARG A 58 -1.62 -1.15 9.88
CA ARG A 58 -2.67 -2.13 10.17
C ARG A 58 -2.17 -3.25 11.07
N ALA A 59 -0.97 -3.78 10.81
CA ALA A 59 -0.36 -4.80 11.65
C ALA A 59 -0.06 -4.27 13.06
N GLY A 60 0.42 -3.03 13.17
CA GLY A 60 0.63 -2.35 14.44
C GLY A 60 -0.66 -2.20 15.24
N ALA A 61 -1.73 -1.71 14.61
CA ALA A 61 -3.05 -1.57 15.22
C ALA A 61 -3.61 -2.93 15.68
N MET A 62 -3.50 -3.97 14.84
CA MET A 62 -3.95 -5.32 15.20
C MET A 62 -3.14 -5.92 16.36
N ARG A 63 -1.84 -5.64 16.46
CA ARG A 63 -1.01 -6.08 17.61
C ARG A 63 -1.34 -5.31 18.89
N ALA A 64 -1.75 -4.05 18.78
CA ALA A 64 -2.11 -3.23 19.94
C ALA A 64 -3.54 -3.52 20.45
N MET A 65 -4.44 -3.95 19.58
CA MET A 65 -5.85 -4.17 19.91
C MET A 65 -6.09 -5.09 21.12
N PRO A 66 -5.42 -6.25 21.27
CA PRO A 66 -5.59 -7.08 22.47
C PRO A 66 -5.29 -6.33 23.76
N ARG A 67 -4.22 -5.52 23.80
CA ARG A 67 -3.86 -4.74 24.99
C ARG A 67 -4.92 -3.69 25.34
N HIS A 68 -5.53 -3.06 24.33
CA HIS A 68 -6.63 -2.12 24.57
C HIS A 68 -7.88 -2.82 25.11
N ILE A 69 -8.21 -4.00 24.58
CA ILE A 69 -9.33 -4.82 25.07
C ILE A 69 -9.06 -5.29 26.51
N GLU A 70 -7.84 -5.77 26.81
CA GLU A 70 -7.44 -6.15 28.17
C GLU A 70 -7.59 -4.98 29.16
N ALA A 71 -7.13 -3.79 28.80
CA ALA A 71 -7.26 -2.60 29.65
C ALA A 71 -8.72 -2.21 29.88
N ALA A 72 -9.56 -2.26 28.84
CA ALA A 72 -10.99 -1.99 28.95
C ALA A 72 -11.69 -3.01 29.87
N LEU A 73 -11.39 -4.30 29.71
CA LEU A 73 -11.93 -5.37 30.55
C LEU A 73 -11.47 -5.25 32.01
N ALA A 74 -10.20 -4.91 32.25
CA ALA A 74 -9.69 -4.67 33.60
C ALA A 74 -10.39 -3.48 34.27
N SER A 75 -10.65 -2.40 33.52
CA SER A 75 -11.41 -1.24 34.02
C SER A 75 -12.86 -1.60 34.35
N ALA A 76 -13.52 -2.38 33.47
CA ALA A 76 -14.87 -2.88 33.71
C ALA A 76 -14.92 -3.78 34.96
N ARG A 77 -13.92 -4.65 35.14
CA ARG A 77 -13.80 -5.52 36.33
C ARG A 77 -13.74 -4.71 37.62
N SER A 78 -12.88 -3.69 37.67
CA SER A 78 -12.76 -2.79 38.81
C SER A 78 -14.07 -2.04 39.10
N SER A 79 -14.75 -1.57 38.04
CA SER A 79 -16.04 -0.87 38.17
C SER A 79 -17.13 -1.77 38.74
N ILE A 80 -17.22 -3.02 38.28
CA ILE A 80 -18.20 -4.00 38.76
C ILE A 80 -17.87 -4.45 40.19
N ALA A 81 -16.59 -4.62 40.51
CA ALA A 81 -16.16 -4.93 41.88
C ALA A 81 -16.57 -3.83 42.88
N GLY A 82 -16.53 -2.56 42.47
CA GLY A 82 -16.90 -1.40 43.29
C GLY A 82 -18.38 -0.99 43.26
N ALA A 83 -19.20 -1.58 42.36
CA ALA A 83 -20.58 -1.16 42.16
C ALA A 83 -21.44 -1.36 43.42
N LYS A 84 -22.18 -0.34 43.85
CA LYS A 84 -23.14 -0.44 44.97
C LYS A 84 -24.54 -0.72 44.41
N GLY A 85 -25.29 -1.62 45.06
CA GLY A 85 -26.67 -1.97 44.65
C GLY A 85 -26.80 -3.10 43.62
N MET A 86 -25.70 -3.68 43.17
CA MET A 86 -25.71 -4.89 42.34
C MET A 86 -25.86 -6.14 43.22
N ALA A 87 -26.77 -7.05 42.87
CA ALA A 87 -26.94 -8.31 43.58
C ALA A 87 -25.66 -9.16 43.48
N ASP A 88 -25.31 -9.87 44.56
CA ASP A 88 -24.05 -10.61 44.63
C ASP A 88 -23.93 -11.69 43.55
N ALA A 89 -25.05 -12.34 43.21
CA ALA A 89 -25.11 -13.32 42.13
C ALA A 89 -24.79 -12.69 40.76
N ASP A 90 -25.36 -11.53 40.47
CA ASP A 90 -25.12 -10.81 39.22
C ASP A 90 -23.68 -10.30 39.15
N ARG A 91 -23.14 -9.79 40.27
CA ARG A 91 -21.75 -9.34 40.36
C ARG A 91 -20.78 -10.50 40.09
N ALA A 92 -21.01 -11.64 40.73
CA ALA A 92 -20.19 -12.84 40.53
C ALA A 92 -20.25 -13.33 39.08
N ALA A 93 -21.46 -13.37 38.48
CA ALA A 93 -21.64 -13.75 37.09
C ALA A 93 -20.90 -12.81 36.13
N ALA A 94 -20.98 -11.49 36.36
CA ALA A 94 -20.33 -10.49 35.52
C ALA A 94 -18.80 -10.55 35.61
N LEU A 95 -18.24 -10.73 36.82
CA LEU A 95 -16.79 -10.90 37.00
C LEU A 95 -16.29 -12.19 36.32
N ALA A 96 -17.03 -13.29 36.45
CA ALA A 96 -16.70 -14.55 35.78
C ALA A 96 -16.73 -14.43 34.25
N ALA A 97 -17.68 -13.66 33.70
CA ALA A 97 -17.74 -13.38 32.27
C ALA A 97 -16.53 -12.57 31.78
N ILE A 98 -16.07 -11.58 32.56
CA ILE A 98 -14.86 -10.81 32.25
C ILE A 98 -13.61 -11.69 32.30
N ASP A 99 -13.47 -12.50 33.35
CA ASP A 99 -12.31 -13.40 33.50
C ASP A 99 -12.25 -14.44 32.37
N ARG A 100 -13.42 -14.92 31.90
CA ARG A 100 -13.53 -15.77 30.70
C ARG A 100 -13.09 -15.03 29.44
N ALA A 101 -13.57 -13.81 29.21
CA ALA A 101 -13.21 -13.02 28.03
C ALA A 101 -11.70 -12.71 27.99
N LEU A 102 -11.08 -12.43 29.15
CA LEU A 102 -9.62 -12.25 29.25
C LEU A 102 -8.85 -13.53 28.92
N SER A 103 -9.33 -14.67 29.39
CA SER A 103 -8.73 -15.97 29.07
C SER A 103 -8.83 -16.29 27.57
N GLU A 104 -10.00 -16.05 26.96
CA GLU A 104 -10.23 -16.26 25.53
C GLU A 104 -9.32 -15.34 24.69
N LEU A 105 -9.18 -14.07 25.07
CA LEU A 105 -8.31 -13.12 24.39
C LEU A 105 -6.83 -13.53 24.46
N ARG A 106 -6.36 -14.05 25.60
CA ARG A 106 -4.98 -14.53 25.78
C ARG A 106 -4.69 -15.80 25.00
N ASN A 107 -5.70 -16.65 24.81
CA ASN A 107 -5.58 -17.92 24.11
C ASN A 107 -5.92 -17.83 22.61
N ALA A 108 -6.37 -16.67 22.13
CA ALA A 108 -6.72 -16.46 20.73
C ALA A 108 -5.47 -16.62 19.83
N PRO A 109 -5.52 -17.45 18.77
CA PRO A 109 -4.42 -17.53 17.83
C PRO A 109 -4.28 -16.21 17.08
N MET A 110 -3.10 -15.59 17.21
CA MET A 110 -2.72 -14.39 16.46
C MET A 110 -2.52 -14.75 14.98
N HIS A 111 -3.60 -14.94 14.23
CA HIS A 111 -3.54 -15.01 12.78
C HIS A 111 -3.30 -13.59 12.24
N GLY A 112 -2.01 -13.25 12.10
CA GLY A 112 -1.60 -12.09 11.33
C GLY A 112 -2.08 -12.21 9.89
N PRO A 113 -2.25 -11.08 9.17
CA PRO A 113 -2.65 -11.13 7.77
C PRO A 113 -1.66 -11.98 6.97
N THR A 114 -2.13 -13.10 6.44
CA THR A 114 -1.38 -13.95 5.52
C THR A 114 -1.28 -13.26 4.16
N LEU A 115 -0.04 -13.03 3.71
CA LEU A 115 0.25 -12.59 2.35
C LEU A 115 -0.04 -13.76 1.39
N GLN A 116 -1.02 -13.61 0.51
CA GLN A 116 -1.15 -14.39 -0.72
C GLN A 116 -0.84 -13.49 -1.92
#